data_AF-X1AMB0-F1
#
_entry.id   AF-X1AMB0-F1
#
_cell.length_a   1.000
_cell.length_b   1.000
_cell.length_c   1.000
_cell.angle_alpha   90.00
_cell.angle_beta   90.00
_cell.angle_gamma   90.00
#
_symmetry.space_group_name_H-M   'P 1'
#
loop_
_entity.id
_entity.type
_entity.pdbx_description
1 polymer ?
#
loop_
_entity_poly.entity_id
_entity_poly.type
_entity_poly.pdbx_seq_one_letter_code
_entity_poly.pdbx_strand_id
1 'polypeptide(L)' 'LKIVESNVVINIEGRKYKTGLRKFGAILADGTETGCNSVTTPGTLLGKDVLLYPNATARGYYPPKTIIKLKQTQKLEQRI' A
#
# COMPACT_ATOMS: atom_id res chain seq x y z
N LEU A 1 -4.75 0.41 11.77
CA LEU A 1 -5.10 -0.84 11.03
C LEU A 1 -6.59 -1.00 10.66
N LYS A 2 -7.51 -0.28 11.27
CA LYS A 2 -8.71 0.34 10.66
C LYS A 2 -9.36 1.01 11.85
N ILE A 3 -9.36 2.34 11.88
CA ILE A 3 -9.76 3.09 13.08
C ILE A 3 -11.27 2.93 13.27
N VAL A 4 -12.01 3.04 12.16
CA VAL A 4 -13.45 2.82 12.12
C VAL A 4 -13.80 1.35 12.30
N GLU A 5 -14.86 1.09 13.05
CA GLU A 5 -15.39 -0.24 13.33
C GLU A 5 -16.12 -0.81 12.10
N SER A 6 -15.36 -1.52 11.24
CA SER A 6 -15.89 -2.19 10.06
C SER A 6 -14.88 -3.21 9.53
N ASN A 7 -15.36 -4.21 8.78
CA ASN A 7 -14.49 -5.19 8.15
C ASN A 7 -13.61 -4.57 7.07
N VAL A 8 -12.40 -5.09 6.89
CA VAL A 8 -11.53 -4.72 5.79
C VAL A 8 -12.12 -5.25 4.48
N VAL A 9 -12.11 -4.41 3.46
CA VAL A 9 -12.57 -4.73 2.10
C VAL A 9 -11.42 -4.40 1.17
N ILE A 10 -11.01 -5.37 0.36
CA ILE A 10 -9.95 -5.20 -0.62
C ILE A 10 -10.63 -4.90 -1.96
N ASN A 11 -10.17 -3.88 -2.67
CA ASN A 11 -10.60 -3.62 -4.04
C ASN A 11 -9.50 -4.10 -5.00
N ILE A 12 -9.84 -5.03 -5.89
CA ILE A 12 -8.95 -5.55 -6.92
C ILE A 12 -9.71 -5.40 -8.24
N GLU A 13 -9.18 -4.60 -9.17
CA GLU A 13 -9.74 -4.41 -10.51
C GLU A 13 -11.22 -4.02 -10.51
N GLY A 14 -11.61 -3.14 -9.57
CA GLY A 14 -13.00 -2.68 -9.42
C GLY A 14 -13.90 -3.65 -8.65
N ARG A 15 -13.45 -4.88 -8.36
CA ARG A 15 -14.18 -5.86 -7.56
C ARG A 15 -13.84 -5.74 -6.09
N LYS A 16 -14.88 -5.66 -5.26
CA LYS A 16 -14.75 -5.63 -3.79
C LYS A 16 -14.75 -7.04 -3.21
N TYR A 17 -13.71 -7.36 -2.45
CA TYR A 17 -13.55 -8.62 -1.70
C TYR A 17 -13.72 -8.34 -0.21
N LYS A 18 -14.78 -8.87 0.40
CA LYS A 18 -15.00 -8.81 1.85
C LYS A 18 -14.09 -9.84 2.51
N THR A 19 -13.18 -9.41 3.38
CA THR A 19 -12.24 -10.35 4.02
C THR A 19 -12.85 -11.07 5.22
N GLY A 20 -13.96 -10.56 5.77
CA GLY A 20 -14.52 -11.02 7.05
C GLY A 20 -13.69 -10.59 8.27
N LEU A 21 -12.54 -9.92 8.06
CA LEU A 21 -11.62 -9.55 9.13
C LEU A 21 -11.82 -8.10 9.56
N ARG A 22 -12.03 -7.88 10.86
CA ARG A 22 -12.02 -6.54 11.47
C ARG A 22 -10.65 -5.86 11.34
N LYS A 23 -9.57 -6.64 11.46
CA LYS A 23 -8.18 -6.17 11.38
C LYS A 23 -7.45 -7.05 10.38
N PHE A 24 -6.97 -6.45 9.31
CA PHE A 24 -6.17 -7.12 8.30
C PHE A 24 -5.12 -6.14 7.78
N GLY A 25 -3.85 -6.49 7.97
CA GLY A 25 -2.71 -5.61 7.73
C GLY A 25 -2.35 -5.59 6.26
N ALA A 26 -1.24 -6.25 5.92
CA ALA A 26 -0.82 -6.43 4.55
C ALA A 26 -0.28 -7.85 4.34
N ILE A 27 -0.29 -8.31 3.09
CA ILE A 27 0.40 -9.52 2.64
C ILE A 27 1.49 -9.10 1.67
N LEU A 28 2.71 -9.56 1.92
CA LEU A 28 3.88 -9.33 1.10
C LEU A 28 4.36 -10.69 0.61
N ALA A 29 4.40 -10.89 -0.70
CA ALA A 29 4.90 -12.12 -1.30
C ALA A 29 6.44 -12.14 -1.37
N ASP A 30 7.00 -13.29 -1.73
CA ASP A 30 8.44 -13.50 -1.84
C ASP A 30 9.13 -12.43 -2.68
N GLY A 31 10.32 -12.02 -2.25
CA GLY A 31 11.12 -11.01 -2.96
C GLY A 31 10.54 -9.59 -2.91
N THR A 32 9.45 -9.34 -2.16
CA THR A 32 8.93 -7.99 -1.99
C THR A 32 9.84 -7.17 -1.08
N GLU A 33 10.18 -5.95 -1.50
CA GLU A 33 11.02 -5.02 -0.75
C GLU A 33 10.25 -3.73 -0.44
N THR A 34 10.34 -3.26 0.80
CA THR A 34 9.72 -2.01 1.25
C THR A 34 10.78 -1.03 1.72
N GLY A 35 10.83 0.14 1.09
CA GLY A 35 11.72 1.21 1.49
C GLY A 35 11.34 1.85 2.83
N CYS A 36 12.28 2.57 3.44
CA CYS A 36 12.08 3.25 4.72
C CYS A 36 10.85 4.18 4.70
N ASN A 37 10.09 4.16 5.79
CA ASN A 37 8.87 4.97 5.97
C ASN A 37 7.81 4.76 4.89
N SER A 38 7.85 3.64 4.17
CA SER A 38 6.74 3.24 3.32
C SER A 38 5.55 2.77 4.16
N VAL A 39 4.35 2.92 3.61
CA VAL A 39 3.10 2.63 4.33
C VAL A 39 2.27 1.62 3.56
N THR A 40 1.87 0.53 4.21
CA THR A 40 0.86 -0.41 3.71
C THR A 40 -0.47 -0.15 4.40
N THR A 41 -1.50 0.23 3.65
CA THR A 41 -2.84 0.40 4.22
C THR A 41 -3.48 -0.96 4.57
N PRO A 42 -4.49 -1.00 5.45
CA PRO A 42 -5.19 -2.25 5.76
C PRO A 42 -5.76 -2.93 4.51
N GLY A 43 -5.46 -4.21 4.33
CA GLY A 43 -5.82 -4.99 3.16
C GLY A 43 -4.90 -4.81 1.95
N THR A 44 -3.68 -4.33 2.15
CA THR A 44 -2.70 -4.23 1.06
C THR A 44 -2.14 -5.61 0.70
N LEU A 45 -2.05 -5.91 -0.59
CA LEU A 45 -1.51 -7.15 -1.13
C LEU A 45 -0.39 -6.80 -2.13
N LEU A 46 0.85 -7.13 -1.82
CA LEU A 46 2.00 -6.96 -2.71
C LEU A 46 2.39 -8.31 -3.31
N GLY A 47 2.29 -8.43 -4.63
CA GLY A 47 2.69 -9.62 -5.38
C GLY A 47 4.20 -9.87 -5.34
N LYS A 48 4.62 -11.03 -5.87
CA LYS A 48 6.02 -11.46 -5.86
C LYS A 48 6.93 -10.42 -6.53
N ASP A 49 8.11 -10.17 -5.97
CA ASP A 49 9.11 -9.23 -6.51
C ASP A 49 8.58 -7.79 -6.69
N VAL A 50 7.69 -7.33 -5.80
CA VAL A 50 7.23 -5.93 -5.78
C VAL A 50 8.21 -5.05 -5.00
N LEU A 51 8.51 -3.85 -5.53
CA LEU A 51 9.34 -2.86 -4.85
C LEU A 51 8.53 -1.62 -4.49
N LEU A 52 8.30 -1.40 -3.20
CA LEU A 52 7.65 -0.20 -2.67
C LEU A 52 8.72 0.82 -2.24
N TYR A 53 8.79 1.96 -2.91
CA TYR A 53 9.81 2.98 -2.63
C TYR A 53 9.66 3.60 -1.23
N PRO A 54 10.76 4.15 -0.67
CA PRO A 54 10.70 4.92 0.57
C PRO A 54 9.67 6.05 0.50
N ASN A 55 9.01 6.31 1.63
CA ASN A 55 7.96 7.34 1.77
C ASN A 55 6.75 7.20 0.82
N ALA A 56 6.58 6.06 0.13
CA ALA A 56 5.41 5.78 -0.69
C ALA A 56 4.34 4.99 0.08
N THR A 57 3.07 5.14 -0.33
CA THR A 57 1.93 4.42 0.27
C THR A 57 1.34 3.41 -0.73
N ALA A 58 1.24 2.16 -0.31
CA ALA A 58 0.55 1.09 -1.05
C ALA A 58 -0.89 0.91 -0.51
N ARG A 59 -1.86 0.82 -1.44
CA ARG A 59 -3.27 0.58 -1.12
C ARG A 59 -3.91 -0.41 -2.10
N GLY A 60 -4.36 -1.54 -1.56
CA GLY A 60 -5.02 -2.59 -2.34
C GLY A 60 -4.02 -3.59 -2.91
N TYR A 61 -4.32 -4.13 -4.09
CA TYR A 61 -3.51 -5.16 -4.74
C TYR A 61 -2.54 -4.57 -5.77
N TYR A 62 -1.30 -5.05 -5.74
CA TYR A 62 -0.27 -4.78 -6.74
C TYR A 62 0.25 -6.10 -7.31
N PRO A 63 0.26 -6.26 -8.65
CA PRO A 63 0.67 -7.50 -9.28
C PRO A 63 2.19 -7.74 -9.16
N PRO A 64 2.66 -8.98 -9.36
CA PRO A 64 4.08 -9.30 -9.33
C PRO A 64 4.94 -8.41 -10.21
N LYS A 65 6.22 -8.23 -9.85
CA LYS A 65 7.23 -7.48 -10.63
C LYS A 65 6.85 -6.01 -10.90
N THR A 66 6.23 -5.36 -9.92
CA THR A 66 5.80 -3.96 -10.02
C THR A 66 6.60 -3.05 -9.10
N ILE A 67 6.89 -1.83 -9.55
CA ILE A 67 7.49 -0.77 -8.73
C ILE A 67 6.42 0.25 -8.34
N ILE A 68 6.26 0.50 -7.03
CA ILE A 68 5.37 1.52 -6.48
C ILE A 68 6.22 2.69 -6.02
N LYS A 69 6.10 3.84 -6.69
CA LYS A 69 6.87 5.06 -6.37
C LYS A 69 6.00 6.31 -6.37
N LEU A 70 6.29 7.22 -5.44
CA LEU A 70 5.68 8.55 -5.38
C LEU A 70 6.51 9.52 -6.23
N LYS A 71 5.86 10.16 -7.22
CA LYS A 71 6.46 11.27 -7.97
C LYS A 71 5.99 12.59 -7.36
N GLN A 72 6.91 13.31 -6.74
CA GLN A 72 6.67 14.61 -6.11
C GLN A 72 7.53 15.69 -6.77
N THR A 73 7.03 16.92 -6.78
CA THR A 73 7.77 18.09 -7.26
C THR A 73 7.99 19.02 -6.07
N GLN A 74 9.23 19.47 -5.87
CA GLN A 74 9.55 20.43 -4.82
C GLN A 74 9.12 21.83 -5.25
N LYS A 75 8.53 22.58 -4.32
CA LYS A 75 8.24 24.00 -4.49
C LYS A 75 9.13 24.80 -3.55
N LEU A 76 9.81 25.82 -4.08
CA LEU A 76 10.64 26.73 -3.29
C LEU A 76 9.80 27.95 -2.89
N GLU A 77 9.81 28.29 -1.60
CA GLU A 77 9.16 29.50 -1.05
C GLU A 77 10.14 30.19 -0.08
N GLN A 78 10.11 31.53 -0.03
CA GLN A 78 10.93 32.30 0.91
C GLN A 78 10.36 32.19 2.32
N ARG A 79 11.24 31.99 3.31
CA ARG A 79 10.88 31.99 4.73
C ARG A 79 10.85 33.44 5.22
N ILE A 80 9.64 34.00 5.39
CA ILE A 80 9.39 35.31 6.04
C ILE A 80 9.29 35.10 7.55
#